data_AF-A0A959TDX0-F1
#
_entry.id   AF-A0A959TDX0-F1
#
_cell.length_a   1.000
_cell.length_b   1.000
_cell.length_c   1.000
_cell.angle_alpha   90.00
_cell.angle_beta   90.00
_cell.angle_gamma   90.00
#
_symmetry.space_group_name_H-M   'P 1'
#
loop_
_entity.id
_entity.type
_entity.pdbx_description
1 polymer ?
#
loop_
_entity_poly.entity_id
_entity_poly.type
_entity_poly.pdbx_seq_one_letter_code
_entity_poly.pdbx_strand_id
1 'polypeptide(L)'
;MRTAPIFAAALLAACGSAPDTTMTEEPITYPETRRDTTAGDTLHGAFVPDPYRWLENDTSAETADWVKRQNAVTDAYLAKIPFRQAIADRYEELFNYPKVGAPRKVGDLFFLYKNSGLQNQSV
;
A
#
# COMPACT_ATOMS: atom_id res chain seq x y z
N MET A 1 15.36 60.44 35.64
CA MET A 1 16.24 59.34 35.19
C MET A 1 16.16 58.20 36.19
N ARG A 2 15.43 57.12 35.86
CA ARG A 2 15.56 55.73 36.38
C ARG A 2 14.41 54.84 35.86
N THR A 3 14.79 53.85 35.03
CA THR A 3 14.28 52.45 34.90
C THR A 3 12.78 52.21 34.62
N ALA A 4 12.34 51.81 33.41
CA ALA A 4 12.29 50.45 32.78
C ALA A 4 11.25 49.47 33.42
N PRO A 5 10.61 48.49 32.72
CA PRO A 5 10.48 48.21 31.27
C PRO A 5 9.02 47.94 30.80
N ILE A 6 8.81 47.91 29.47
CA ILE A 6 7.57 47.43 28.82
C ILE A 6 7.61 45.90 28.76
N PHE A 7 6.67 45.22 29.42
CA PHE A 7 6.46 43.78 29.25
C PHE A 7 5.66 43.54 27.97
N ALA A 8 6.33 43.04 26.92
CA ALA A 8 5.67 42.45 25.77
C ALA A 8 5.41 40.96 26.06
N ALA A 9 4.18 40.62 26.42
CA ALA A 9 3.74 39.24 26.50
C ALA A 9 3.28 38.79 25.10
N ALA A 10 4.16 38.11 24.37
CA ALA A 10 3.78 37.39 23.16
C ALA A 10 3.13 36.06 23.58
N LEU A 11 1.80 35.97 23.52
CA LEU A 11 1.08 34.69 23.61
C LEU A 11 1.33 33.89 22.32
N LEU A 12 2.28 32.97 22.36
CA LEU A 12 2.37 31.86 21.42
C LEU A 12 1.29 30.83 21.75
N ALA A 13 0.07 31.06 21.27
CA ALA A 13 -0.98 30.05 21.25
C ALA A 13 -0.96 29.33 19.90
N ALA A 14 -0.01 28.41 19.73
CA ALA A 14 0.05 27.49 18.59
C ALA A 14 0.03 26.04 19.07
N CYS A 15 -1.01 25.67 19.83
CA CYS A 15 -1.46 24.29 19.92
C CYS A 15 -2.65 24.14 18.98
N GLY A 16 -2.36 23.93 17.69
CA GLY A 16 -3.34 23.34 16.79
C GLY A 16 -3.44 21.86 17.14
N SER A 17 -4.46 21.49 17.92
CA SER A 17 -4.80 20.09 18.14
C SER A 17 -4.97 19.44 16.77
N ALA A 18 -4.09 18.51 16.40
CA ALA A 18 -4.35 17.64 15.26
C ALA A 18 -5.71 16.97 15.50
N PRO A 19 -6.58 16.88 14.49
CA PRO A 19 -7.85 16.18 14.65
C PRO A 19 -7.53 14.74 15.06
N ASP A 20 -7.97 14.38 16.27
CA ASP A 20 -7.91 13.02 16.79
C ASP A 20 -8.84 12.17 15.93
N THR A 21 -8.27 11.57 14.88
CA THR A 21 -9.00 10.70 13.97
C THR A 21 -9.15 9.35 14.64
N THR A 22 -10.08 9.29 15.59
CA THR A 22 -10.54 8.03 16.13
C THR A 22 -11.22 7.24 15.00
N MET A 23 -10.55 6.21 14.52
CA MET A 23 -11.08 5.30 13.51
C MET A 23 -12.23 4.51 14.16
N THR A 24 -13.46 4.77 13.75
CA THR A 24 -14.59 3.92 14.13
C THR A 24 -14.47 2.58 13.42
N GLU A 25 -14.27 1.50 14.19
CA GLU A 25 -14.14 0.14 13.68
C GLU A 25 -15.52 -0.38 13.23
N GLU A 26 -15.88 -0.07 11.99
CA GLU A 26 -17.06 -0.64 11.34
C GLU A 26 -16.79 -2.09 10.93
N PRO A 27 -17.68 -3.04 11.24
CA PRO A 27 -17.50 -4.45 10.89
C PRO A 27 -17.42 -4.62 9.37
N ILE A 28 -16.43 -5.38 8.90
CA ILE A 28 -16.24 -5.66 7.48
C ILE A 28 -17.17 -6.82 7.07
N THR A 29 -17.97 -6.60 6.03
CA THR A 29 -18.74 -7.67 5.40
C THR A 29 -17.93 -8.29 4.27
N TYR A 30 -17.48 -9.53 4.46
CA TYR A 30 -16.73 -10.27 3.46
C TYR A 30 -17.65 -10.88 2.40
N PRO A 31 -17.21 -11.00 1.14
CA PRO A 31 -18.02 -11.60 0.11
C PRO A 31 -17.98 -13.13 0.24
N GLU A 32 -19.10 -13.79 -0.07
CA GLU A 32 -19.20 -15.25 -0.05
C GLU A 32 -18.13 -15.90 -0.93
N THR A 33 -17.48 -16.94 -0.41
CA THR A 33 -16.47 -17.72 -1.13
C THR A 33 -16.92 -19.17 -1.15
N ARG A 34 -17.16 -19.71 -2.36
CA ARG A 34 -17.62 -21.08 -2.53
C ARG A 34 -16.58 -22.04 -1.93
N ARG A 35 -17.08 -23.01 -1.17
CA ARG A 35 -16.31 -24.16 -0.69
C ARG A 35 -16.73 -25.39 -1.49
N ASP A 36 -15.80 -25.98 -2.20
CA ASP A 36 -15.99 -27.27 -2.85
C ASP A 36 -15.79 -28.40 -1.83
N THR A 37 -16.87 -29.09 -1.46
CA THR A 37 -16.78 -30.17 -0.47
C THR A 37 -16.17 -31.45 -1.02
N THR A 38 -15.92 -31.52 -2.33
CA THR A 38 -15.41 -32.72 -3.02
C THR A 38 -13.93 -32.62 -3.37
N ALA A 39 -13.37 -31.41 -3.37
CA ALA A 39 -11.96 -31.19 -3.68
C ALA A 39 -11.05 -31.54 -2.50
N GLY A 40 -9.91 -32.18 -2.80
CA GLY A 40 -8.92 -32.64 -1.83
C GLY A 40 -8.14 -33.83 -2.33
N ASP A 41 -7.13 -34.24 -1.56
CA ASP A 41 -6.20 -35.31 -1.94
C ASP A 41 -6.04 -36.31 -0.80
N THR A 42 -5.82 -37.58 -1.11
CA THR A 42 -5.42 -38.57 -0.10
C THR A 42 -3.91 -38.67 -0.03
N LEU A 43 -3.34 -38.20 1.06
CA LEU A 43 -1.91 -38.20 1.33
C LEU A 43 -1.60 -39.24 2.42
N HIS A 44 -0.79 -40.24 2.09
CA HIS A 44 -0.40 -41.30 3.03
C HIS A 44 -1.60 -42.02 3.71
N GLY A 45 -2.70 -42.19 2.99
CA GLY A 45 -3.91 -42.83 3.48
C GLY A 45 -4.86 -41.90 4.27
N ALA A 46 -4.52 -40.63 4.45
CA ALA A 46 -5.39 -39.62 5.06
C ALA A 46 -5.95 -38.66 3.99
N PHE A 47 -7.26 -38.44 3.98
CA PHE A 47 -7.89 -37.45 3.11
C PHE A 47 -7.68 -36.02 3.66
N VAL A 48 -7.18 -35.13 2.82
CA VAL A 48 -6.94 -33.71 3.11
C VAL A 48 -7.86 -32.89 2.20
N PRO A 49 -8.93 -32.27 2.72
CA PRO A 49 -9.84 -31.47 1.92
C PRO A 49 -9.16 -30.17 1.46
N ASP A 50 -9.40 -29.80 0.21
CA ASP A 50 -8.96 -28.52 -0.36
C ASP A 50 -10.17 -27.78 -0.97
N PRO A 51 -11.01 -27.16 -0.14
CA PRO A 51 -12.29 -26.60 -0.58
C PRO A 51 -12.15 -25.39 -1.51
N TYR A 52 -10.94 -24.87 -1.70
CA TYR A 52 -10.67 -23.71 -2.52
C TYR A 52 -9.77 -24.03 -3.72
N ARG A 53 -9.57 -25.31 -4.05
CA ARG A 53 -8.83 -25.78 -5.23
C ARG A 53 -9.21 -25.03 -6.52
N TRP A 54 -10.47 -24.62 -6.66
CA TRP A 54 -10.95 -23.87 -7.82
C TRP A 54 -10.26 -22.50 -8.00
N LEU A 55 -9.76 -21.88 -6.93
CA LEU A 55 -8.98 -20.63 -6.99
C LEU A 55 -7.61 -20.82 -7.66
N GLU A 56 -7.11 -22.06 -7.78
CA GLU A 56 -5.85 -22.34 -8.47
C GLU A 56 -5.95 -22.14 -9.99
N ASN A 57 -7.16 -22.17 -10.56
CA ASN A 57 -7.37 -21.81 -11.95
C ASN A 57 -7.52 -20.28 -12.09
N ASP A 58 -6.38 -19.62 -12.31
CA ASP A 58 -6.24 -18.17 -12.47
C ASP A 58 -6.90 -17.61 -13.75
N THR A 59 -7.19 -18.47 -14.73
CA THR A 59 -7.90 -18.09 -15.96
C THR A 59 -9.42 -18.27 -15.90
N SER A 60 -9.95 -18.85 -14.81
CA SER A 60 -11.39 -19.11 -14.71
C SER A 60 -12.19 -17.83 -14.45
N ALA A 61 -13.41 -17.79 -14.99
CA ALA A 61 -14.34 -16.70 -14.72
C ALA A 61 -14.73 -16.61 -13.23
N GLU A 62 -14.78 -17.75 -12.54
CA GLU A 62 -15.11 -17.81 -11.11
C GLU A 62 -14.00 -17.15 -10.26
N THR A 63 -12.73 -17.46 -10.54
CA THR A 63 -11.58 -16.84 -9.87
C THR A 63 -11.50 -15.34 -10.17
N ALA A 64 -11.72 -14.94 -11.43
CA ALA A 64 -11.71 -13.53 -11.81
C ALA A 64 -12.81 -12.72 -11.08
N ASP A 65 -14.03 -13.26 -10.96
CA ASP A 65 -15.11 -12.64 -10.18
C ASP A 65 -14.78 -12.55 -8.69
N TRP A 66 -14.22 -13.63 -8.12
CA TRP A 66 -13.79 -13.65 -6.74
C TRP A 66 -12.74 -12.58 -6.45
N VAL A 67 -11.70 -12.47 -7.27
CA VAL A 67 -10.67 -11.41 -7.14
C VAL A 67 -11.30 -10.03 -7.17
N LYS A 68 -12.25 -9.79 -8.09
CA LYS A 68 -12.95 -8.51 -8.18
C LYS A 68 -13.72 -8.19 -6.90
N ARG A 69 -14.44 -9.15 -6.31
CA ARG A 69 -15.18 -8.96 -5.05
C ARG A 69 -14.24 -8.72 -3.87
N GLN A 70 -13.11 -9.41 -3.80
CA GLN A 70 -12.10 -9.19 -2.75
C GLN A 70 -11.45 -7.81 -2.87
N ASN A 71 -11.10 -7.38 -4.09
CA ASN A 71 -10.57 -6.03 -4.33
C ASN A 71 -11.58 -4.96 -3.93
N ALA A 72 -12.87 -5.14 -4.22
CA ALA A 72 -13.90 -4.18 -3.83
C ALA A 72 -13.98 -3.97 -2.31
N VAL A 73 -13.89 -5.03 -1.51
CA VAL A 73 -13.84 -4.91 -0.04
C VAL A 73 -12.56 -4.22 0.42
N THR A 74 -11.43 -4.59 -0.16
CA THR A 74 -10.12 -4.01 0.17
C THR A 74 -10.08 -2.52 -0.14
N ASP A 75 -10.50 -2.13 -1.34
CA ASP A 75 -10.53 -0.72 -1.77
C ASP A 75 -11.49 0.10 -0.91
N ALA A 76 -12.67 -0.43 -0.59
CA ALA A 76 -13.63 0.24 0.28
C ALA A 76 -13.09 0.43 1.71
N TYR A 77 -12.34 -0.54 2.23
CA TYR A 77 -11.69 -0.42 3.53
C TYR A 77 -10.57 0.63 3.51
N LEU A 78 -9.65 0.51 2.55
CA LEU A 78 -8.49 1.39 2.45
C LEU A 78 -8.88 2.84 2.09
N ALA A 79 -10.02 3.06 1.42
CA ALA A 79 -10.56 4.40 1.13
C ALA A 79 -10.98 5.16 2.41
N LYS A 80 -11.24 4.45 3.51
CA LYS A 80 -11.58 5.07 4.81
C LYS A 80 -10.36 5.64 5.53
N ILE A 81 -9.14 5.31 5.10
CA ILE A 81 -7.91 5.73 5.77
C ILE A 81 -7.57 7.16 5.33
N PRO A 82 -7.77 8.19 6.18
CA PRO A 82 -7.74 9.59 5.74
C PRO A 82 -6.36 10.06 5.29
N PHE A 83 -5.30 9.44 5.78
CA PHE A 83 -3.91 9.79 5.47
C PHE A 83 -3.29 8.93 4.35
N ARG A 84 -4.05 8.02 3.71
CA ARG A 84 -3.53 7.15 2.65
C ARG A 84 -2.92 7.95 1.49
N GLN A 85 -3.62 8.98 1.03
CA GLN A 85 -3.14 9.82 -0.07
C GLN A 85 -1.90 10.64 0.33
N ALA A 86 -1.89 11.22 1.53
CA ALA A 86 -0.75 11.98 2.03
C ALA A 86 0.54 11.13 2.11
N ILE A 87 0.41 9.84 2.44
CA ILE A 87 1.54 8.90 2.41
C ILE A 87 1.98 8.66 0.96
N ALA A 88 1.05 8.38 0.04
CA ALA A 88 1.36 8.15 -1.37
C ALA A 88 2.10 9.35 -1.99
N ASP A 89 1.60 10.57 -1.77
CA ASP A 89 2.21 11.81 -2.26
C ASP A 89 3.62 12.00 -1.69
N ARG A 90 3.81 11.72 -0.39
CA ARG A 90 5.13 11.83 0.24
C ARG A 90 6.12 10.82 -0.33
N TYR A 91 5.68 9.59 -0.61
CA TYR A 91 6.52 8.59 -1.27
C TYR A 91 6.89 9.01 -2.69
N GLU A 92 5.95 9.54 -3.46
CA GLU A 92 6.22 10.03 -4.81
C GLU A 92 7.29 11.13 -4.81
N GLU A 93 7.15 12.13 -3.93
CA GLU A 93 8.13 13.21 -3.77
C GLU A 93 9.52 12.67 -3.43
N LEU A 94 9.61 11.74 -2.47
CA LEU A 94 10.87 11.14 -2.04
C LEU A 94 11.52 10.26 -3.10
N PHE A 95 10.73 9.61 -3.95
CA PHE A 95 11.23 8.76 -5.02
C PHE A 95 11.53 9.52 -6.31
N ASN A 96 11.01 10.73 -6.50
CA ASN A 96 11.18 11.51 -7.72
C ASN A 96 12.53 12.24 -7.78
N TYR A 97 13.63 11.48 -7.83
CA TYR A 97 14.97 12.00 -8.09
C TYR A 97 15.72 11.12 -9.09
N PRO A 98 16.67 11.70 -9.87
CA PRO A 98 17.48 10.94 -10.81
C PRO A 98 18.33 9.88 -10.14
N LYS A 99 18.25 8.64 -10.64
CA LYS A 99 19.03 7.50 -10.17
C LYS A 99 19.95 7.05 -11.28
N VAL A 100 21.22 6.84 -10.94
CA VAL A 100 22.23 6.37 -11.87
C VAL A 100 22.93 5.16 -11.26
N GLY A 101 22.91 4.04 -11.97
CA GLY A 101 23.62 2.84 -11.57
C GLY A 101 25.13 2.95 -11.76
N ALA A 102 25.87 2.06 -11.10
CA ALA A 102 27.31 1.97 -11.30
C ALA A 102 27.61 1.63 -12.78
N PRO A 103 28.55 2.34 -13.43
CA PRO A 103 28.90 2.07 -14.81
C PRO A 103 29.65 0.74 -14.94
N ARG A 104 29.34 0.00 -16.00
CA ARG A 104 30.05 -1.22 -16.41
C ARG A 104 30.78 -0.97 -17.72
N LYS A 105 32.08 -1.26 -17.75
CA LYS A 105 32.88 -1.19 -18.98
C LYS A 105 32.69 -2.47 -19.81
N VAL A 106 32.45 -2.32 -21.12
CA VAL A 106 32.41 -3.41 -22.10
C VAL A 106 33.14 -2.93 -23.36
N GLY A 107 34.30 -3.53 -23.65
CA GLY A 107 35.22 -3.00 -24.67
C GLY A 107 35.65 -1.57 -24.32
N ASP A 108 35.48 -0.66 -25.26
CA ASP A 108 35.80 0.77 -25.09
C ASP A 108 34.60 1.60 -24.59
N LEU A 109 33.44 0.98 -24.38
CA LEU A 109 32.21 1.65 -23.98
C LEU A 109 31.88 1.45 -22.50
N PHE A 110 31.19 2.42 -21.91
CA PHE A 110 30.59 2.31 -20.59
C PHE A 110 29.07 2.27 -20.71
N PHE A 111 28.48 1.25 -20.09
CA PHE A 111 27.04 1.06 -20.00
C PHE A 111 26.60 1.35 -18.57
N LEU A 112 25.45 2.00 -18.41
CA LEU A 112 24.87 2.26 -17.11
C LEU A 112 23.35 2.27 -17.22
N TYR A 113 22.70 1.91 -16.12
CA TYR A 113 21.27 2.12 -15.95
C TYR A 113 20.99 3.53 -15.43
N LYS A 114 19.91 4.13 -15.91
CA LYS A 114 19.40 5.42 -15.43
C LYS A 114 17.90 5.34 -15.19
N ASN A 115 17.42 6.14 -14.25
CA ASN A 115 16.00 6.40 -14.06
C ASN A 115 15.83 7.89 -13.74
N SER A 116 14.95 8.60 -14.45
CA SER A 116 14.74 10.03 -14.25
C SER A 116 14.04 10.38 -12.92
N GLY A 117 13.49 9.39 -12.23
CA GLY A 117 12.75 9.58 -10.98
C GLY A 117 11.69 8.49 -10.82
N LEU A 118 10.60 8.67 -11.56
CA LEU A 118 9.38 7.88 -11.46
C LEU A 118 9.17 6.96 -12.67
N GLN A 119 10.20 6.67 -13.47
CA GLN A 119 10.05 5.69 -14.54
C GLN A 119 9.80 4.31 -13.91
N ASN A 120 8.83 3.56 -14.45
CA ASN A 120 8.47 2.24 -13.94
C ASN A 120 9.66 1.28 -13.88
N GLN A 121 10.62 1.42 -14.80
CA GLN A 121 11.85 0.63 -14.86
C GLN A 121 13.03 1.52 -15.24
N SER A 122 14.22 1.17 -14.77
CA SER A 122 15.47 1.80 -15.21
C SER A 122 15.79 1.38 -16.65
N VAL A 123 16.42 2.29 -17.40
CA VAL A 123 16.85 2.10 -18.79
C VAL A 123 18.35 2.13 -18.95
#